data_AF-A0A1P8MQI0-F1
#
_entry.id   AF-A0A1P8MQI0-F1
#
_cell.length_a   1.000
_cell.length_b   1.000
_cell.length_c   1.000
_cell.angle_alpha   90.00
_cell.angle_beta   90.00
_cell.angle_gamma   90.00
#
_symmetry.space_group_name_H-M   'P 1'
#
loop_
_entity.id
_entity.type
_entity.pdbx_description
1 polymer ?
#
loop_
_entity_poly.entity_id
_entity_poly.type
_entity_poly.pdbx_seq_one_letter_code
_entity_poly.pdbx_strand_id
1 'polypeptide(L)'
;MMVDLRTQAWLDDMFIYGGGNVYGPPQLKEEIDARGEWAERFRSNFDHVLAERELTASEYEDRTEISFDTDVEFYDYLAKLHHFLFSDGPMP
;
A
#
# COMPACT_ATOMS: atom_id res chain seq x y z
N MET A 1 -1.95 13.58 12.41
CA MET A 1 -1.70 14.63 11.40
C MET A 1 -2.84 14.55 10.38
N MET A 2 -3.13 15.56 9.54
CA MET A 2 -4.09 15.34 8.45
C MET A 2 -3.30 14.79 7.27
N VAL A 3 -3.44 13.49 7.02
CA VAL A 3 -2.85 12.80 5.86
C VAL A 3 -3.36 13.44 4.57
N ASP A 4 -2.49 13.63 3.58
CA ASP A 4 -2.89 14.24 2.32
C ASP A 4 -3.90 13.37 1.54
N LEU A 5 -4.64 13.98 0.61
CA LEU A 5 -5.72 13.30 -0.11
C LEU A 5 -5.27 12.08 -0.92
N ARG A 6 -4.04 12.08 -1.46
CA ARG A 6 -3.50 10.94 -2.24
C ARG A 6 -3.15 9.79 -1.31
N THR A 7 -2.49 10.08 -0.19
CA THR A 7 -2.16 9.08 0.82
C THR A 7 -3.44 8.51 1.45
N GLN A 8 -4.45 9.35 1.73
CA GLN A 8 -5.74 8.87 2.23
C GLN A 8 -6.45 7.95 1.22
N ALA A 9 -6.49 8.34 -0.07
CA ALA A 9 -7.10 7.53 -1.11
C ALA A 9 -6.37 6.19 -1.28
N TRP A 10 -5.04 6.18 -1.23
CA TRP A 10 -4.25 4.95 -1.25
C TRP A 10 -4.53 4.08 -0.02
N LEU A 11 -4.63 4.67 1.18
CA LEU A 11 -4.90 3.93 2.42
C LEU A 11 -6.31 3.33 2.44
N ASP A 12 -7.29 4.00 1.83
CA ASP A 12 -8.63 3.46 1.61
C ASP A 12 -8.58 2.26 0.64
N ASP A 13 -7.84 2.37 -0.48
CA ASP A 13 -7.63 1.25 -1.41
C ASP A 13 -6.91 0.07 -0.70
N MET A 14 -5.87 0.32 0.10
CA MET A 14 -5.15 -0.70 0.89
C MET A 14 -6.03 -1.38 1.94
N PHE A 15 -6.92 -0.63 2.60
CA PHE A 15 -7.87 -1.22 3.54
C PHE A 15 -8.85 -2.17 2.83
N ILE A 16 -9.34 -1.77 1.66
CA ILE A 16 -10.34 -2.55 0.90
C ILE A 16 -9.71 -3.78 0.25
N TYR A 17 -8.49 -3.66 -0.28
CA TYR A 17 -7.87 -4.66 -1.17
C TYR A 17 -6.58 -5.30 -0.64
N GLY A 18 -5.97 -4.77 0.42
CA GLY A 18 -4.69 -5.25 0.98
C GLY A 18 -4.76 -5.70 2.44
N GLY A 19 -5.93 -5.62 3.09
CA GLY A 19 -6.14 -6.09 4.45
C GLY A 19 -6.18 -7.61 4.55
N GLY A 20 -5.43 -8.17 5.52
CA GLY A 20 -5.27 -9.62 5.75
C GLY A 20 -6.56 -10.42 5.96
N ASN A 21 -7.69 -9.74 6.22
CA ASN A 21 -9.01 -10.37 6.36
C ASN A 21 -9.81 -10.52 5.06
N VAL A 22 -9.34 -9.96 3.92
CA VAL A 22 -10.03 -10.11 2.62
C VAL A 22 -9.07 -10.50 1.50
N TYR A 23 -7.90 -9.86 1.38
CA TYR A 23 -6.97 -10.07 0.27
C TYR A 23 -5.53 -9.79 0.70
N GLY A 24 -4.62 -10.76 0.50
CA GLY A 24 -3.19 -10.57 0.69
C GLY A 24 -2.52 -9.98 -0.56
N PRO A 25 -1.20 -9.73 -0.53
CA PRO A 25 -0.48 -9.19 -1.68
C PRO A 25 -0.74 -9.90 -3.02
N PRO A 26 -0.86 -11.25 -3.11
CA PRO A 26 -1.16 -11.92 -4.37
C PRO A 26 -2.52 -11.53 -4.96
N GLN A 27 -3.56 -11.45 -4.13
CA GLN A 27 -4.89 -11.07 -4.59
C GLN A 27 -4.99 -9.58 -4.94
N LEU A 28 -4.24 -8.72 -4.24
CA LEU A 28 -4.08 -7.32 -4.62
C LEU A 28 -3.45 -7.20 -6.03
N LYS A 29 -2.45 -8.04 -6.34
CA LYS A 29 -1.83 -8.08 -7.68
C LYS A 29 -2.84 -8.51 -8.75
N GLU A 30 -3.65 -9.55 -8.47
CA GLU A 30 -4.71 -9.99 -9.40
C GLU A 30 -5.75 -8.90 -9.68
N GLU A 31 -6.18 -8.14 -8.67
CA GLU A 31 -7.13 -7.03 -8.84
C GLU A 31 -6.54 -5.86 -9.63
N ILE A 32 -5.25 -5.55 -9.43
CA ILE A 32 -4.52 -4.54 -10.21
C ILE A 32 -4.47 -4.95 -11.69
N ASP A 33 -4.12 -6.20 -11.97
CA ASP A 33 -4.03 -6.71 -13.35
C ASP A 33 -5.41 -6.70 -14.05
N ALA A 34 -6.51 -6.83 -13.30
CA ALA A 34 -7.86 -6.84 -13.83
C ALA A 34 -8.46 -5.44 -14.12
N ARG A 35 -7.93 -4.35 -13.53
CA ARG A 35 -8.59 -3.03 -13.52
C ARG A 35 -7.66 -1.89 -13.94
N GLY A 36 -7.44 -1.73 -15.25
CA GLY A 36 -6.48 -0.78 -15.85
C GLY A 36 -6.50 0.67 -15.31
N GLU A 37 -7.62 1.40 -15.40
CA GLU A 37 -7.66 2.81 -14.96
C GLU A 37 -7.52 2.97 -13.44
N TRP A 38 -8.06 2.01 -12.67
CA TRP A 38 -7.90 2.01 -11.22
C TRP A 38 -6.45 1.71 -10.82
N ALA A 39 -5.82 0.75 -11.50
CA ALA A 39 -4.43 0.34 -11.27
C ALA A 39 -3.43 1.48 -11.51
N GLU A 40 -3.62 2.28 -12.56
CA GLU A 40 -2.77 3.45 -12.83
C GLU A 40 -2.88 4.50 -11.72
N ARG A 41 -4.11 4.79 -11.26
CA ARG A 41 -4.35 5.72 -10.16
C ARG A 41 -3.76 5.18 -8.85
N PHE A 42 -3.98 3.90 -8.56
CA PHE A 42 -3.48 3.25 -7.36
C PHE A 42 -1.94 3.29 -7.33
N ARG A 43 -1.28 2.92 -8.43
CA ARG A 43 0.18 3.02 -8.58
C ARG A 43 0.67 4.45 -8.35
N SER A 44 0.07 5.44 -9.02
CA SER A 44 0.45 6.84 -8.88
C SER A 44 0.35 7.34 -7.43
N ASN A 45 -0.70 6.95 -6.70
CA ASN A 45 -0.82 7.29 -5.29
C ASN A 45 0.17 6.51 -4.42
N PHE A 46 0.49 5.26 -4.74
CA PHE A 46 1.50 4.48 -4.02
C PHE A 46 2.90 5.10 -4.21
N ASP A 47 3.26 5.49 -5.43
CA ASP A 47 4.51 6.22 -5.71
C ASP A 47 4.62 7.50 -4.86
N HIS A 48 3.50 8.21 -4.66
CA HIS A 48 3.44 9.39 -3.79
C HIS A 48 3.68 9.05 -2.31
N VAL A 49 3.05 8.00 -1.78
CA VAL A 49 3.27 7.56 -0.39
C VAL A 49 4.74 7.23 -0.15
N LEU A 50 5.38 6.52 -1.09
CA LEU A 50 6.80 6.17 -0.99
C LEU A 50 7.73 7.39 -1.06
N ALA A 51 7.36 8.42 -1.83
CA ALA A 51 8.17 9.62 -2.02
C ALA A 51 8.09 10.58 -0.83
N GLU A 52 6.88 10.90 -0.37
CA GLU A 52 6.67 11.92 0.67
C GLU A 52 6.90 11.37 2.08
N ARG A 53 6.66 10.08 2.29
CA ARG A 53 6.86 9.36 3.56
C ARG A 53 6.17 10.02 4.77
N GLU A 54 5.00 10.62 4.54
CA GLU A 54 4.24 11.34 5.58
C GLU A 54 3.37 10.44 6.47
N LEU A 55 3.12 9.20 6.04
CA LEU A 55 2.34 8.22 6.80
C LEU A 55 3.22 7.49 7.82
N THR A 56 2.81 7.41 9.07
CA THR A 56 3.53 6.63 10.08
C THR A 56 3.08 5.16 10.10
N ALA A 57 3.93 4.28 10.63
CA ALA A 57 3.59 2.88 10.88
C ALA A 57 2.32 2.77 11.74
N SER A 58 2.23 3.56 12.81
CA SER A 58 1.06 3.58 13.70
C SER A 58 -0.24 3.99 12.99
N GLU A 59 -0.19 5.00 12.09
CA GLU A 59 -1.37 5.42 11.33
C GLU A 59 -1.82 4.36 10.31
N TYR A 60 -0.88 3.58 9.77
CA TYR A 60 -1.17 2.44 8.90
C TYR A 60 -1.72 1.24 9.69
N GLU A 61 -1.19 0.99 10.89
CA GLU A 61 -1.64 -0.03 11.83
C GLU A 61 -3.05 0.22 12.35
N ASP A 62 -3.41 1.47 12.63
CA ASP A 62 -4.78 1.82 13.05
C ASP A 62 -5.84 1.44 12.00
N ARG A 63 -5.41 1.27 10.75
CA ARG A 63 -6.25 1.00 9.58
C ARG A 63 -6.12 -0.41 9.05
N THR A 64 -5.08 -1.16 9.43
CA THR A 64 -4.77 -2.48 8.87
C THR A 64 -4.42 -3.46 9.99
N GLU A 65 -4.26 -4.74 9.66
CA GLU A 65 -3.86 -5.76 10.66
C GLU A 65 -2.36 -6.02 10.67
N ILE A 66 -1.59 -5.19 9.95
CA ILE A 66 -0.15 -5.36 9.79
C ILE A 66 0.55 -4.35 10.70
N SER A 67 1.42 -4.84 11.57
CA SER A 67 2.21 -4.02 12.50
C SER A 67 3.69 -4.02 12.21
N PHE A 68 4.34 -2.92 12.53
CA PHE A 68 5.76 -2.65 12.35
C PHE A 68 6.34 -2.03 13.62
N ASP A 69 7.57 -2.38 13.99
CA ASP A 69 8.19 -1.78 15.18
C ASP A 69 8.69 -0.35 14.90
N THR A 70 8.90 -0.02 13.62
CA THR A 70 9.40 1.29 13.19
C THR A 70 8.82 1.74 11.84
N ASP A 71 8.80 3.06 11.62
CA ASP A 71 8.48 3.64 10.31
C ASP A 71 9.45 3.16 9.22
N VAL A 72 10.70 2.83 9.57
CA VAL A 72 11.68 2.30 8.61
C VAL A 72 11.25 0.94 8.08
N GLU A 73 10.89 0.02 8.97
CA GLU A 73 10.39 -1.31 8.60
C GLU A 73 9.11 -1.23 7.77
N PHE A 74 8.21 -0.31 8.14
CA PHE A 74 7.00 -0.03 7.39
C PHE A 74 7.31 0.39 5.95
N TYR A 75 8.18 1.39 5.75
CA TYR A 75 8.53 1.84 4.39
C TYR A 75 9.34 0.80 3.59
N ASP A 76 10.15 -0.02 4.25
CA ASP A 76 10.83 -1.16 3.61
C ASP A 76 9.83 -2.20 3.11
N TYR A 77 8.79 -2.51 3.91
CA TYR A 77 7.70 -3.37 3.49
C TYR A 77 6.93 -2.78 2.30
N LEU A 78 6.57 -1.50 2.37
CA LEU A 78 5.86 -0.81 1.29
C LEU A 78 6.66 -0.83 -0.03
N ALA A 79 7.97 -0.62 0.03
CA ALA A 79 8.83 -0.67 -1.15
C ALA A 79 8.84 -2.08 -1.79
N LYS A 80 8.92 -3.13 -0.97
CA LYS A 80 8.84 -4.51 -1.46
C LYS A 80 7.47 -4.83 -2.05
N LEU A 81 6.39 -4.41 -1.39
CA LEU A 81 5.03 -4.60 -1.87
C LEU A 81 4.84 -3.89 -3.22
N HIS A 82 5.27 -2.63 -3.34
CA HIS A 82 5.23 -1.90 -4.60
C HIS A 82 5.98 -2.64 -5.72
N HIS A 83 7.18 -3.15 -5.42
CA HIS A 83 7.97 -3.92 -6.38
C HIS A 83 7.29 -5.24 -6.79
N PHE A 84 6.68 -5.96 -5.84
CA PHE A 84 5.89 -7.16 -6.09
C PHE A 84 4.70 -6.89 -7.02
N LEU A 85 3.94 -5.83 -6.74
CA LEU A 85 2.72 -5.49 -7.50
C LEU A 85 3.05 -5.06 -8.93
N PHE A 86 4.04 -4.18 -9.12
CA PHE A 86 4.22 -3.48 -10.40
C PHE A 86 5.51 -3.83 -11.18
N SER A 87 6.34 -4.73 -10.68
CA SER A 87 7.65 -5.02 -11.29
C SER A 87 8.08 -6.49 -11.13
N ASP A 88 7.13 -7.38 -10.88
CA ASP A 88 7.35 -8.83 -10.69
C ASP A 88 8.43 -9.17 -9.64
N GLY A 89 8.51 -8.32 -8.60
CA GLY A 89 9.34 -8.55 -7.43
C GLY A 89 8.92 -9.78 -6.60
N PRO A 90 9.75 -10.23 -5.65
CA PRO A 90 9.37 -11.28 -4.72
C PRO A 90 8.28 -10.81 -3.74
N MET A 91 7.54 -11.77 -3.17
CA MET A 91 6.57 -11.51 -2.10
C MET A 91 7.24 -10.73 -0.93
N PRO A 92 6.63 -9.64 -0.45
CA PRO A 92 7.22 -8.75 0.56
C PRO A 92 7.39 -9.36 1.95
#